data_AF-A0A7X9D4K2-F1
#
_entry.id   AF-A0A7X9D4K2-F1
#
_cell.length_a   1.000
_cell.length_b   1.000
_cell.length_c   1.000
_cell.angle_alpha   90.00
_cell.angle_beta   90.00
_cell.angle_gamma   90.00
#
_symmetry.space_group_name_H-M   'P 1'
#
loop_
_entity.id
_entity.type
_entity.pdbx_description
1 polymer ?
#
loop_
_entity_poly.entity_id
_entity_poly.type
_entity_poly.pdbx_seq_one_letter_code
_entity_poly.pdbx_strand_id
1 'polypeptide(L)'
;SLKSIAKELNVPIIALSQLNRSVETRGGNKRPQLSDLRESGAIEQDADIVMFIHRPEKVGLPSDDIISGGTEIIILKHRNGAVGDVPMKFESDRVRFVDIDDVLPGDPMIRTEYHGSKMNSAEPMDYAGMGPSDDFN
;
A
#
# COMPACT_ATOMS: atom_id res chain seq x y z
N SER A 1 -9.19 -0.76 -24.89
CA SER A 1 -8.76 -0.42 -23.52
C SER A 1 -7.68 -1.40 -23.08
N LEU A 2 -6.74 -0.99 -22.22
CA LEU A 2 -5.76 -1.90 -21.58
C LEU A 2 -6.47 -3.07 -20.88
N LYS A 3 -7.67 -2.83 -20.33
CA LYS A 3 -8.51 -3.85 -19.70
C LYS A 3 -8.91 -4.99 -20.66
N SER A 4 -9.15 -4.68 -21.93
CA SER A 4 -9.48 -5.67 -22.96
C SER A 4 -8.28 -6.56 -23.25
N ILE A 5 -7.09 -5.97 -23.41
CA ILE A 5 -5.83 -6.69 -23.67
C ILE A 5 -5.47 -7.59 -22.47
N ALA A 6 -5.59 -7.09 -21.24
CA ALA A 6 -5.34 -7.87 -20.03
C ALA A 6 -6.24 -9.12 -19.95
N LYS A 7 -7.52 -8.98 -20.32
CA LYS A 7 -8.48 -10.09 -20.36
C LYS A 7 -8.17 -11.09 -21.47
N GLU A 8 -7.82 -10.60 -22.66
CA GLU A 8 -7.52 -11.45 -23.82
C GLU A 8 -6.26 -12.29 -23.61
N LEU A 9 -5.21 -11.68 -23.07
CA LEU A 9 -3.93 -12.35 -22.80
C LEU A 9 -3.90 -13.07 -21.44
N ASN A 10 -4.93 -12.90 -20.60
CA ASN A 10 -5.02 -13.43 -19.25
C ASN A 10 -3.78 -13.11 -18.38
N VAL A 11 -3.33 -11.86 -18.42
CA VAL A 11 -2.19 -11.37 -17.62
C VAL A 11 -2.55 -10.11 -16.85
N PRO A 12 -2.00 -9.91 -15.63
CA PRO A 12 -2.17 -8.66 -14.92
C PRO A 12 -1.37 -7.55 -15.62
N ILE A 13 -2.02 -6.43 -15.90
CA ILE A 13 -1.38 -5.23 -16.44
C ILE A 13 -1.34 -4.17 -15.36
N ILE A 14 -0.15 -3.69 -15.03
CA ILE A 14 0.07 -2.56 -14.13
C ILE A 14 0.41 -1.35 -14.99
N ALA A 15 -0.40 -0.30 -14.89
CA ALA A 15 -0.13 0.99 -15.53
C ALA A 15 0.18 2.03 -14.45
N LEU A 16 1.21 2.83 -14.69
CA LEU A 16 1.55 3.97 -13.84
C LEU A 16 0.96 5.24 -14.45
N SER A 17 0.28 6.04 -13.64
CA SER A 17 -0.21 7.36 -14.05
C SER A 17 0.34 8.41 -13.09
N GLN A 18 0.81 9.51 -13.65
CA GLN A 18 1.06 10.71 -12.88
C GLN A 18 -0.28 11.35 -12.47
N LEU A 19 -0.32 12.00 -11.31
CA LEU A 19 -1.47 12.77 -10.84
C LEU A 19 -1.40 14.22 -11.34
N ASN A 20 -2.56 14.86 -11.44
CA ASN A 20 -2.60 16.31 -11.60
C ASN A 20 -1.98 17.00 -10.36
N ARG A 21 -1.24 18.10 -10.58
CA ARG A 21 -0.67 18.97 -9.54
C ARG A 21 -1.72 19.60 -8.62
N SER A 22 -3.00 19.55 -8.97
CA SER A 22 -4.12 19.98 -8.11
C SER A 22 -4.07 19.34 -6.71
N VAL A 23 -3.55 18.12 -6.61
CA VAL A 23 -3.31 17.41 -5.34
C VAL A 23 -2.43 18.21 -4.38
N GLU A 24 -1.49 19.00 -4.90
CA GLU A 24 -0.54 19.78 -4.10
C GLU A 24 -1.12 21.10 -3.59
N THR A 25 -2.08 21.66 -4.34
CA THR A 25 -2.76 22.92 -4.02
C THR A 25 -3.91 22.73 -3.03
N ARG A 26 -4.37 21.50 -2.83
CA ARG A 26 -5.42 21.16 -1.87
C ARG A 26 -4.88 21.38 -0.45
N GLY A 27 -5.53 22.26 0.30
CA GLY A 27 -5.23 22.44 1.73
C GLY A 27 -5.40 21.14 2.52
N GLY A 28 -4.61 20.95 3.58
CA GLY A 28 -4.61 19.72 4.39
C GLY A 28 -3.49 18.75 4.02
N ASN A 29 -3.74 17.45 4.19
CA ASN A 29 -2.72 16.39 4.11
C ASN A 29 -2.27 16.00 2.69
N LYS A 30 -2.75 16.69 1.63
CA LYS A 30 -2.42 16.40 0.21
C LYS A 30 -2.56 14.92 -0.18
N ARG A 31 -3.49 14.20 0.47
CA ARG A 31 -3.76 12.79 0.20
C ARG A 31 -4.42 12.62 -1.17
N PRO A 32 -3.89 11.82 -2.10
CA PRO A 32 -4.48 11.58 -3.42
C PRO A 32 -5.93 11.07 -3.36
N GLN A 33 -6.72 11.43 -4.36
CA GLN A 33 -8.11 11.02 -4.54
C GLN A 33 -8.34 10.51 -5.98
N LEU A 34 -9.41 9.73 -6.21
CA LEU A 34 -9.73 9.22 -7.55
C LEU A 34 -9.88 10.34 -8.59
N SER A 35 -10.44 11.48 -8.20
CA SER A 35 -10.57 12.65 -9.07
C SER A 35 -9.22 13.21 -9.55
N ASP A 36 -8.13 12.95 -8.83
CA ASP A 36 -6.78 13.35 -9.25
C ASP A 36 -6.29 12.51 -10.46
N LEU A 37 -6.96 11.40 -10.80
CA LEU A 37 -6.76 10.61 -12.02
C LEU A 37 -7.67 11.03 -13.18
N ARG A 38 -8.53 12.04 -13.03
CA ARG A 38 -9.52 12.39 -14.06
C ARG A 38 -8.89 12.74 -15.42
N GLU A 39 -7.67 13.26 -15.43
CA GLU A 39 -6.91 13.56 -16.65
C GLU A 39 -6.24 12.34 -17.28
N SER A 40 -6.21 11.19 -16.58
CA SER A 40 -5.71 9.92 -17.11
C SER A 40 -6.67 9.24 -18.09
N GLY A 41 -7.80 9.90 -18.40
CA GLY A 41 -8.80 9.41 -19.35
C GLY A 41 -9.63 8.27 -18.76
N ALA A 42 -9.74 7.16 -19.50
CA ALA A 42 -10.60 6.03 -19.10
C ALA A 42 -10.01 5.15 -17.98
N ILE A 43 -8.76 5.37 -17.56
CA ILE A 43 -8.04 4.48 -16.63
C ILE A 43 -8.75 4.38 -15.28
N GLU A 44 -9.23 5.52 -14.74
CA GLU A 44 -10.00 5.57 -13.49
C GLU A 44 -11.22 4.63 -13.54
N GLN A 45 -11.94 4.60 -14.66
CA GLN A 45 -13.16 3.81 -14.83
C GLN A 45 -12.86 2.34 -15.11
N ASP A 46 -11.90 2.07 -15.99
CA ASP A 46 -11.58 0.74 -16.52
C ASP A 46 -10.80 -0.15 -15.54
N ALA A 47 -9.99 0.44 -14.66
CA ALA A 47 -9.16 -0.30 -13.73
C ALA A 47 -9.99 -1.15 -12.75
N ASP A 48 -9.53 -2.36 -12.44
CA ASP A 48 -10.10 -3.17 -11.35
C ASP A 48 -9.63 -2.70 -9.98
N ILE A 49 -8.37 -2.29 -9.90
CA ILE A 49 -7.69 -1.82 -8.70
C ILE A 49 -7.06 -0.47 -9.00
N VAL A 50 -7.21 0.50 -8.10
CA VAL A 50 -6.51 1.79 -8.15
C VAL A 50 -5.78 2.00 -6.83
N MET A 51 -4.47 2.18 -6.91
CA MET A 51 -3.59 2.41 -5.78
C MET A 51 -2.84 3.74 -5.93
N PHE A 52 -2.66 4.45 -4.83
CA PHE A 52 -1.82 5.64 -4.76
C PHE A 52 -0.69 5.43 -3.77
N ILE A 53 0.44 6.07 -4.03
CA ILE A 53 1.56 6.14 -3.09
C ILE A 53 1.51 7.52 -2.45
N HIS A 54 1.39 7.59 -1.12
CA HIS A 54 1.37 8.84 -0.37
C HIS A 54 2.49 8.87 0.68
N ARG A 55 3.24 9.97 0.69
CA ARG A 55 4.41 10.16 1.57
C ARG A 55 4.26 11.44 2.39
N PRO A 56 3.74 11.38 3.62
CA PRO A 56 3.44 12.57 4.42
C PRO A 56 4.68 13.41 4.76
N GLU A 57 5.86 12.81 4.96
CA GLU A 57 7.12 13.57 5.20
C GLU A 57 7.47 14.55 4.08
N LYS A 58 7.18 14.19 2.82
CA LYS A 58 7.44 15.08 1.68
C LYS A 58 6.51 16.30 1.65
N VAL A 59 5.47 16.33 2.49
CA VAL A 59 4.45 17.39 2.52
C VAL A 59 4.78 18.49 3.55
N GLY A 60 5.83 18.34 4.36
CA GLY A 60 6.34 19.43 5.23
C GLY A 60 5.45 19.72 6.44
N LEU A 61 4.75 18.70 6.97
CA LEU A 61 4.04 18.82 8.24
C LEU A 61 5.02 18.54 9.39
N PRO A 62 5.20 19.45 10.36
CA PRO A 62 6.01 19.21 11.53
C PRO A 62 5.17 18.43 12.55
N SER A 63 5.41 17.13 12.69
CA SER A 63 4.91 16.38 13.85
C SER A 63 5.95 15.36 14.30
N ASP A 64 6.14 15.27 15.61
CA ASP A 64 7.11 14.37 16.26
C ASP A 64 6.77 12.88 16.08
N ASP A 65 5.55 12.58 15.60
CA ASP A 65 5.04 11.23 15.31
C ASP A 65 5.33 10.74 13.88
N ILE A 66 6.06 11.50 13.06
CA ILE A 66 6.33 11.08 11.68
C ILE A 66 7.47 10.06 11.67
N ILE A 67 7.11 8.81 11.44
CA ILE A 67 8.07 7.74 11.15
C ILE A 67 8.88 8.15 9.92
N SER A 68 10.20 8.21 10.08
CA SER A 68 11.07 8.57 8.96
C SER A 68 10.99 7.54 7.82
N GLY A 69 10.71 8.03 6.61
CA GLY A 69 10.39 7.20 5.46
C GLY A 69 8.95 6.69 5.43
N GLY A 70 8.09 7.08 6.37
CA GLY A 70 6.69 6.66 6.43
C GLY A 70 5.97 6.89 5.11
N THR A 71 5.35 5.83 4.59
CA THR A 71 4.67 5.83 3.31
C THR A 71 3.40 4.99 3.43
N GLU A 72 2.34 5.40 2.75
CA GLU A 72 1.10 4.64 2.66
C GLU A 72 0.82 4.27 1.21
N ILE A 73 0.46 3.00 1.00
CA ILE A 73 -0.18 2.55 -0.24
C ILE A 73 -1.68 2.59 -0.01
N ILE A 74 -2.36 3.47 -0.75
CA ILE A 74 -3.78 3.77 -0.59
C ILE A 74 -4.55 3.03 -1.68
N ILE A 75 -5.33 2.01 -1.31
CA ILE A 75 -6.21 1.28 -2.23
C ILE A 75 -7.57 1.99 -2.25
N LEU A 76 -7.81 2.89 -3.20
CA LEU A 76 -9.08 3.63 -3.31
C LEU A 76 -10.15 2.94 -4.14
N LYS A 77 -9.76 1.97 -4.98
CA LYS A 77 -10.70 1.17 -5.77
C LYS A 77 -10.25 -0.27 -5.76
N HIS A 78 -11.18 -1.17 -5.48
CA HIS A 78 -10.99 -2.61 -5.64
C HIS A 78 -12.33 -3.23 -6.02
N ARG A 79 -12.51 -3.61 -7.29
CA ARG A 79 -13.79 -4.16 -7.78
C ARG A 79 -14.21 -5.45 -7.09
N ASN A 80 -13.25 -6.24 -6.58
CA ASN A 80 -13.44 -7.59 -6.07
C ASN A 80 -12.93 -7.78 -4.63
N GLY A 81 -12.76 -6.71 -3.85
CA GLY A 81 -12.27 -6.83 -2.48
C GLY A 81 -12.26 -5.50 -1.72
N ALA A 82 -11.60 -5.50 -0.57
CA ALA A 82 -11.55 -4.33 0.30
C ALA A 82 -10.68 -3.21 -0.28
N VAL A 83 -11.08 -1.99 0.04
CA VAL A 83 -10.27 -0.77 -0.02
C VAL A 83 -9.62 -0.55 1.34
N GLY A 84 -8.54 0.21 1.38
CA GLY A 84 -7.83 0.48 2.64
C GLY A 84 -6.44 1.03 2.42
N ASP A 85 -5.81 1.39 3.54
CA ASP A 85 -4.48 1.97 3.58
C ASP A 85 -3.50 0.94 4.11
N VAL A 86 -2.41 0.73 3.39
CA VAL A 86 -1.34 -0.20 3.78
C VAL A 86 -0.12 0.63 4.20
N PRO A 87 0.21 0.69 5.49
CA PRO A 87 1.39 1.39 5.96
C PRO A 87 2.66 0.66 5.53
N MET A 88 3.66 1.42 5.11
CA MET A 88 4.96 0.94 4.65
C MET A 88 6.06 1.94 5.05
N LYS A 89 7.32 1.52 4.92
CA LYS A 89 8.46 2.44 4.95
C LYS A 89 9.15 2.49 3.60
N PHE A 90 9.54 3.69 3.19
CA PHE A 90 10.37 3.92 2.02
C PHE A 90 11.80 4.24 2.43
N GLU A 91 12.74 3.39 2.04
CA GLU A 91 14.18 3.60 2.18
C GLU A 91 14.71 4.36 0.96
N SER A 92 15.07 5.63 1.16
CA SER A 92 15.43 6.55 0.06
C SER A 92 16.80 6.29 -0.56
N ASP A 93 17.73 5.73 0.21
CA ASP A 93 19.07 5.33 -0.22
C ASP A 93 19.04 4.14 -1.19
N ARG A 94 18.05 3.26 -1.05
CA ARG A 94 17.89 2.04 -1.85
C ARG A 94 16.71 2.09 -2.82
N VAL A 95 15.89 3.14 -2.75
CA VAL A 95 14.66 3.28 -3.55
C VAL A 95 13.75 2.06 -3.40
N ARG A 96 13.57 1.58 -2.15
CA ARG A 96 12.76 0.40 -1.85
C ARG A 96 11.66 0.71 -0.84
N PHE A 97 10.54 0.02 -1.00
CA PHE A 97 9.50 -0.06 0.02
C PHE A 97 9.72 -1.34 0.83
N VAL A 98 9.61 -1.21 2.15
CA VAL A 98 9.70 -2.33 3.10
C VAL A 98 8.45 -2.34 3.97
N ASP A 99 8.12 -3.51 4.49
CA ASP A 99 7.07 -3.63 5.48
C ASP A 99 7.42 -2.75 6.68
N ILE A 100 6.41 -2.16 7.31
CA ILE A 100 6.60 -1.38 8.52
C ILE A 100 7.00 -2.29 9.70
N ASP A 101 6.55 -3.56 9.68
CA ASP A 101 6.86 -4.57 10.69
C ASP A 101 8.33 -5.01 10.62
N ASP A 102 8.95 -5.01 9.42
CA ASP A 102 10.38 -5.31 9.22
C ASP A 102 11.31 -4.26 9.86
N VAL A 103 10.77 -3.09 10.20
CA VAL A 103 11.51 -1.93 10.69
C VAL A 103 11.37 -1.77 12.21
N LEU A 104 10.26 -2.24 12.79
CA LEU A 104 9.96 -2.14 14.21
C LEU A 104 9.54 -3.50 14.77
N PRO A 105 10.48 -4.43 15.04
CA PRO A 105 10.16 -5.62 15.79
C PRO A 105 9.70 -5.21 17.21
N GLY A 106 8.38 -5.26 17.44
CA GLY A 106 7.77 -5.14 18.76
C GLY A 106 7.17 -3.77 19.15
N ASP A 107 6.84 -2.88 18.21
CA ASP A 107 6.07 -1.67 18.56
C ASP A 107 4.55 -1.99 18.63
N PRO A 108 3.92 -1.99 19.82
CA PRO A 108 2.51 -2.31 19.99
C PRO A 108 1.54 -1.25 19.43
N MET A 109 2.04 -0.08 18.99
CA MET A 109 1.21 0.98 18.39
C MET A 109 0.85 0.71 16.92
N ILE A 110 1.59 -0.18 16.23
CA ILE A 110 1.29 -0.54 14.85
C ILE A 110 0.54 -1.88 14.85
N ARG A 111 -0.78 -1.82 15.04
CA ARG A 111 -1.65 -2.97 14.75
C ARG A 111 -1.90 -3.02 13.23
N THR A 112 -1.04 -3.75 12.53
CA THR A 112 -1.29 -4.10 11.12
C THR A 112 -2.50 -5.03 11.06
N GLU A 113 -3.67 -4.53 10.63
CA GLU A 113 -4.81 -5.37 10.29
C GLU A 113 -4.53 -6.08 8.95
N TYR A 114 -4.13 -7.34 9.04
CA TYR A 114 -3.94 -8.20 7.87
C TYR A 114 -5.30 -8.47 7.20
N HIS A 115 -5.61 -7.72 6.13
CA HIS A 115 -6.74 -8.04 5.26
C HIS A 115 -6.34 -9.10 4.23
N GLY A 116 -6.65 -10.36 4.54
CA GLY A 116 -6.39 -11.49 3.64
C GLY A 116 -7.17 -11.37 2.32
N SER A 117 -6.50 -11.62 1.20
CA SER A 117 -7.13 -11.88 -0.10
C SER A 117 -7.68 -13.30 -0.13
N LYS A 118 -8.77 -13.58 -0.88
CA LYS A 118 -9.29 -14.96 -1.06
C LYS A 118 -8.29 -15.94 -1.67
N MET A 119 -7.20 -15.44 -2.28
CA MET A 119 -6.09 -16.25 -2.78
C MET A 119 -5.14 -16.75 -1.67
N ASN A 120 -5.23 -16.17 -0.46
CA ASN A 120 -4.36 -16.49 0.67
C ASN A 120 -5.09 -17.36 1.73
N SER A 121 -6.16 -18.06 1.36
CA SER A 121 -6.92 -18.92 2.29
C SER A 121 -6.22 -20.26 2.59
N ALA A 122 -4.94 -20.21 2.95
CA ALA A 122 -4.32 -21.30 3.68
C ALA A 122 -4.59 -21.05 5.16
N GLU A 123 -5.30 -21.97 5.80
CA GLU A 123 -5.57 -21.91 7.24
C GLU A 123 -4.28 -21.69 8.03
N PRO A 124 -4.30 -20.86 9.09
CA PRO A 124 -3.12 -20.62 9.90
C PRO A 124 -2.70 -21.92 10.57
N MET A 125 -1.50 -22.40 10.26
CA MET A 125 -0.84 -23.48 11.01
C MET A 125 -0.43 -22.91 12.37
N ASP A 126 -1.06 -23.37 13.44
CA ASP A 126 -0.73 -23.03 14.82
C ASP A 126 0.68 -23.50 15.19
N TYR A 127 1.63 -22.55 15.27
CA TYR A 127 2.98 -22.79 15.81
C TYR A 127 3.07 -22.56 17.32
N ALA A 128 1.95 -22.60 18.06
CA ALA A 128 1.89 -22.31 19.49
C ALA A 128 2.53 -23.37 20.42
N GLY A 129 3.29 -24.34 19.89
CA GLY A 129 3.79 -25.49 20.66
C GLY A 129 5.28 -25.77 20.62
N MET A 130 6.09 -25.07 19.81
CA MET A 130 7.53 -25.32 19.75
C MET A 130 8.28 -24.35 20.66
N GLY A 131 8.37 -24.71 21.94
CA GLY A 131 9.40 -24.16 22.82
C GLY A 131 10.80 -24.53 22.31
N PRO A 132 11.84 -23.74 22.64
CA PRO A 132 13.21 -24.07 22.25
C PRO A 132 13.60 -25.43 22.83
N SER A 133 14.13 -26.31 21.99
CA SER A 133 14.77 -27.55 22.42
C SER A 133 16.15 -27.21 22.97
N ASP A 134 16.34 -27.47 24.26
CA ASP A 134 17.62 -27.37 24.97
C ASP A 134 18.54 -28.56 24.64
N ASP A 135 18.91 -28.73 23.36
CA ASP A 135 19.84 -29.80 22.91
C ASP A 135 21.21 -29.26 22.47
N PHE A 136 21.72 -28.24 23.18
CA PHE A 136 23.14 -27.92 23.18
C PHE A 136 23.65 -27.74 24.62
N ASN A 137 23.79 -28.87 25.32
CA ASN A 137 24.93 -29.16 26.20
C ASN A 137 25.06 -30.66 26.48
#